data_AF-A0A397U539-F1
#
_entry.id   AF-A0A397U539-F1
#
_cell.length_a   1.000
_cell.length_b   1.000
_cell.length_c   1.000
_cell.angle_alpha   90.00
_cell.angle_beta   90.00
_cell.angle_gamma   90.00
#
_symmetry.space_group_name_H-M   'P 1'
#
loop_
_entity.id
_entity.type
_entity.pdbx_description
1 polymer ?
#
loop_
_entity_poly.entity_id
_entity_poly.type
_entity_poly.pdbx_seq_one_letter_code
_entity_poly.pdbx_strand_id
1 'polypeptide(L)'
;MNKKFSLYLLIVLIAIMVITSHTSVISQRNAFRAPERIKETARFKTKHERNLKNEKRNDGTTFDLKDLSFSPGYNIQKEGPLDPNKGNARLQDYTGALGWRFDIGNNTLTNVFGYPASGDMVNCTKDGKHLCEWQGNVQKDDYYYFIDDVDLGSGTSGSPLIFQYNRNEHLGYVYASIEAYANKTNESISPIWDEQIFLELLSKLS
;
A
#
# COMPACT_ATOMS: atom_id res chain seq x y z
N MET A 1 -53.97 -12.91 22.89
CA MET A 1 -52.53 -13.26 22.94
C MET A 1 -51.95 -12.77 24.26
N ASN A 2 -51.35 -13.67 25.04
CA ASN A 2 -50.87 -13.34 26.39
C ASN A 2 -49.59 -12.48 26.28
N LYS A 3 -49.60 -11.25 26.81
CA LYS A 3 -48.49 -10.28 26.64
C LYS A 3 -47.14 -10.82 27.11
N LYS A 4 -47.14 -11.76 28.06
CA LYS A 4 -45.93 -12.45 28.54
C LYS A 4 -45.29 -13.36 27.47
N PHE A 5 -46.09 -13.96 26.60
CA PHE A 5 -45.61 -14.85 25.55
C PHE A 5 -44.86 -14.08 24.45
N SER A 6 -45.31 -12.85 24.14
CA SER A 6 -44.69 -11.99 23.12
C SER A 6 -43.29 -11.53 23.53
N LEU A 7 -43.06 -11.28 24.82
CA LEU A 7 -41.76 -10.85 25.34
C LEU A 7 -40.73 -12.00 25.28
N TYR A 8 -41.15 -13.22 25.62
CA TYR A 8 -40.28 -14.40 25.53
C TYR A 8 -39.86 -14.70 24.09
N LEU A 9 -40.77 -14.56 23.12
CA LEU A 9 -40.45 -14.77 21.70
C LEU A 9 -39.40 -13.77 21.20
N LEU A 10 -39.50 -12.50 21.63
CA LEU A 10 -38.56 -11.45 21.25
C LEU A 10 -37.15 -11.70 21.81
N ILE A 11 -37.04 -12.12 23.08
CA ILE A 11 -35.76 -12.41 23.72
C ILE A 11 -35.06 -13.61 23.05
N VAL A 12 -35.81 -14.65 22.68
CA VAL A 12 -35.28 -15.82 21.97
C VAL A 12 -34.76 -15.45 20.58
N LEU A 13 -35.47 -14.58 19.84
CA LEU A 13 -35.02 -14.12 18.52
C LEU A 13 -33.73 -13.31 18.59
N ILE A 14 -33.59 -12.42 19.58
CA ILE A 14 -32.35 -11.64 19.77
C ILE A 14 -31.17 -12.57 20.10
N ALA A 15 -31.38 -13.57 20.97
CA ALA A 15 -30.33 -14.53 21.32
C ALA A 15 -29.86 -15.36 20.11
N ILE A 16 -30.77 -15.78 19.23
CA ILE A 16 -30.43 -16.53 18.00
C ILE A 16 -29.60 -15.67 17.05
N MET A 17 -29.96 -14.40 16.85
CA MET A 17 -29.22 -13.50 15.94
C MET A 17 -27.79 -13.20 16.40
N VAL A 18 -27.56 -13.09 17.72
CA VAL A 18 -26.22 -12.89 18.31
C VAL A 18 -25.34 -14.13 18.19
N ILE A 19 -25.91 -15.34 18.27
CA ILE A 19 -25.13 -16.58 18.13
C ILE A 19 -24.69 -16.81 16.67
N THR A 20 -25.54 -16.47 15.69
CA THR A 20 -25.20 -16.65 14.26
C THR A 20 -24.20 -15.63 13.71
N SER A 21 -23.97 -14.50 14.40
CA SER A 21 -23.02 -13.46 13.94
C SER A 21 -21.56 -13.75 14.33
N HIS A 22 -21.30 -14.81 15.11
CA HIS A 22 -19.94 -15.18 15.54
C HIS A 22 -19.39 -16.46 14.88
N THR A 23 -20.11 -17.11 13.98
CA THR A 23 -19.67 -18.40 13.38
C THR A 23 -19.21 -18.32 11.92
N SER A 24 -19.05 -17.13 11.35
CA SER A 24 -18.47 -16.95 10.03
C SER A 24 -17.01 -16.52 10.19
N VAL A 25 -16.08 -17.25 9.55
CA VAL A 25 -14.62 -17.04 9.52
C VAL A 25 -13.80 -17.82 10.57
N ILE A 26 -13.95 -19.15 10.61
CA ILE A 26 -12.84 -20.08 10.86
C ILE A 26 -12.98 -21.27 9.89
N SER A 27 -12.31 -21.20 8.74
CA SER A 27 -12.05 -22.33 7.82
C SER A 27 -11.10 -21.77 6.75
N GLN A 28 -9.86 -22.20 6.51
CA GLN A 28 -9.22 -23.49 6.64
C GLN A 28 -7.72 -23.32 6.96
N ARG A 29 -7.21 -24.12 7.90
CA ARG A 29 -5.79 -24.52 7.98
C ARG A 29 -5.72 -26.02 7.74
N ASN A 30 -4.55 -26.46 7.28
CA ASN A 30 -4.05 -27.81 7.01
C ASN A 30 -4.01 -28.09 5.51
N ALA A 31 -2.90 -28.44 4.89
CA ALA A 31 -1.54 -28.75 5.31
C ALA A 31 -0.72 -28.85 4.01
N PHE A 32 0.60 -28.67 4.04
CA PHE A 32 1.57 -29.62 3.45
C PHE A 32 3.01 -29.07 3.55
N ARG A 33 3.85 -29.89 4.23
CA ARG A 33 5.25 -30.18 3.93
C ARG A 33 6.27 -29.04 3.79
N ALA A 34 7.16 -28.97 4.79
CA ALA A 34 8.57 -28.63 4.54
C ALA A 34 9.23 -29.74 3.71
N PRO A 35 10.23 -29.40 2.88
CA PRO A 35 11.57 -29.88 3.21
C PRO A 35 12.70 -28.86 2.99
N GLU A 36 13.68 -29.00 3.88
CA GLU A 36 15.13 -28.92 3.72
C GLU A 36 15.80 -28.02 2.68
N ARG A 37 16.79 -27.28 3.23
CA ARG A 37 17.98 -26.70 2.58
C ARG A 37 18.46 -27.47 1.35
N ILE A 38 18.73 -26.73 0.27
CA ILE A 38 19.75 -27.10 -0.71
C ILE A 38 20.67 -25.90 -0.95
N LYS A 39 21.93 -26.09 -0.55
CA LYS A 39 23.11 -25.32 -0.98
C LYS A 39 23.50 -25.78 -2.40
N GLU A 40 24.37 -24.99 -3.03
CA GLU A 40 25.17 -25.27 -4.25
C GLU A 40 24.63 -24.63 -5.53
N THR A 41 25.25 -23.55 -6.00
CA THR A 41 26.41 -23.50 -6.92
C THR A 41 26.22 -24.29 -8.22
N ALA A 42 26.06 -23.56 -9.33
CA ALA A 42 26.52 -24.02 -10.63
C ALA A 42 27.04 -22.85 -11.46
N ARG A 43 28.36 -22.83 -11.63
CA ARG A 43 29.07 -22.18 -12.74
C ARG A 43 28.59 -22.83 -14.04
N PHE A 44 28.18 -22.03 -15.02
CA PHE A 44 28.39 -22.38 -16.43
C PHE A 44 29.00 -21.19 -17.17
N LYS A 45 30.21 -21.43 -17.67
CA LYS A 45 30.94 -20.60 -18.63
C LYS A 45 30.48 -20.92 -20.05
N THR A 46 30.88 -20.00 -20.93
CA THR A 46 31.16 -20.11 -22.37
C THR A 46 30.03 -19.71 -23.32
N LYS A 47 30.29 -19.09 -24.48
CA LYS A 47 31.41 -18.28 -25.02
C LYS A 47 30.92 -17.88 -26.44
N HIS A 48 31.27 -16.66 -26.86
CA HIS A 48 31.35 -16.17 -28.24
C HIS A 48 30.05 -15.88 -29.01
N GLU A 49 29.76 -14.61 -29.30
CA GLU A 49 30.28 -13.82 -30.45
C GLU A 49 29.69 -14.27 -31.79
N ARG A 50 28.82 -13.45 -32.40
CA ARG A 50 29.22 -12.36 -33.31
C ARG A 50 27.97 -11.71 -33.96
N ASN A 51 27.92 -10.39 -33.84
CA ASN A 51 27.45 -9.39 -34.81
C ASN A 51 26.22 -9.69 -35.69
N LEU A 52 25.18 -8.86 -35.53
CA LEU A 52 24.71 -8.01 -36.62
C LEU A 52 23.99 -6.77 -36.09
N LYS A 53 24.45 -5.63 -36.58
CA LYS A 53 23.95 -4.28 -36.37
C LYS A 53 22.49 -4.14 -36.79
N ASN A 54 21.80 -3.24 -36.09
CA ASN A 54 20.61 -2.47 -36.48
C ASN A 54 19.25 -3.18 -36.44
N GLU A 55 18.57 -3.14 -35.30
CA GLU A 55 17.16 -2.70 -35.22
C GLU A 55 16.71 -2.51 -33.76
N LYS A 56 15.95 -1.43 -33.51
CA LYS A 56 15.05 -1.19 -32.36
C LYS A 56 15.70 -1.07 -30.96
N ARG A 57 15.81 0.17 -30.46
CA ARG A 57 15.76 0.44 -29.01
C ARG A 57 14.34 0.19 -28.51
N ASN A 58 13.99 -1.09 -28.34
CA ASN A 58 13.13 -1.52 -27.25
C ASN A 58 14.07 -1.70 -26.06
N ASP A 59 14.13 -0.68 -25.22
CA ASP A 59 14.64 -0.81 -23.86
C ASP A 59 13.60 -1.62 -23.07
N GLY A 60 13.77 -2.94 -23.13
CA GLY A 60 13.10 -3.88 -22.25
C GLY A 60 13.92 -4.05 -20.99
N THR A 61 13.87 -3.09 -20.06
CA THR A 61 14.14 -3.40 -18.66
C THR A 61 12.99 -4.28 -18.16
N THR A 62 13.25 -5.59 -18.07
CA THR A 62 12.39 -6.50 -17.31
C THR A 62 12.51 -6.09 -15.85
N PHE A 63 11.50 -5.37 -15.34
CA PHE A 63 11.38 -5.06 -13.91
C PHE A 63 11.37 -6.40 -13.14
N ASP A 64 12.33 -6.59 -12.23
CA ASP A 64 12.34 -7.74 -11.33
C ASP A 64 11.25 -7.51 -10.27
N LEU A 65 10.36 -8.47 -10.18
CA LEU A 65 9.10 -8.43 -9.45
C LEU A 65 9.24 -8.29 -7.94
N LYS A 66 10.46 -8.49 -7.43
CA LYS A 66 10.82 -8.29 -6.03
C LYS A 66 11.15 -6.82 -5.72
N ASP A 67 11.07 -5.91 -6.69
CA ASP A 67 11.32 -4.48 -6.53
C ASP A 67 10.04 -3.65 -6.27
N LEU A 68 8.85 -4.29 -6.24
CA LEU A 68 7.61 -3.65 -5.80
C LEU A 68 7.59 -3.49 -4.27
N SER A 69 8.37 -2.51 -3.83
CA SER A 69 8.22 -1.85 -2.53
C SER A 69 7.86 -0.39 -2.79
N PHE A 70 6.89 0.14 -2.05
CA PHE A 70 6.63 1.58 -2.04
C PHE A 70 7.74 2.26 -1.24
N SER A 71 8.89 2.48 -1.88
CA SER A 71 9.99 3.24 -1.30
C SER A 71 9.73 4.74 -1.51
N PRO A 72 9.65 5.55 -0.45
CA PRO A 72 9.53 6.99 -0.57
C PRO A 72 10.89 7.56 -0.96
N GLY A 73 11.18 7.64 -2.26
CA GLY A 73 12.43 8.25 -2.71
C GLY A 73 12.71 8.10 -4.20
N TYR A 74 12.24 9.05 -5.00
CA TYR A 74 12.67 9.23 -6.39
C TYR A 74 13.54 10.50 -6.47
N ASN A 75 14.79 10.37 -6.92
CA ASN A 75 15.68 11.51 -7.11
C ASN A 75 15.78 11.88 -8.60
N ILE A 76 15.16 12.99 -8.97
CA ILE A 76 15.04 13.46 -10.37
C ILE A 76 16.42 13.88 -10.98
N GLN A 77 17.47 14.02 -10.17
CA GLN A 77 18.82 14.38 -10.66
C GLN A 77 19.65 13.18 -11.12
N LYS A 78 19.24 11.95 -10.81
CA LYS A 78 19.86 10.72 -11.30
C LYS A 78 18.76 9.91 -11.98
N GLU A 79 18.79 9.81 -13.30
CA GLU A 79 17.83 8.99 -14.05
C GLU A 79 17.91 7.52 -13.57
N GLY A 80 17.04 7.12 -12.64
CA GLY A 80 16.89 5.74 -12.18
C GLY A 80 16.67 5.57 -10.67
N PRO A 81 16.26 4.37 -10.22
CA PRO A 81 16.23 3.98 -8.82
C PRO A 81 17.58 4.31 -8.14
N LEU A 82 17.55 4.78 -6.89
CA LEU A 82 18.76 5.04 -6.12
C LEU A 82 19.52 3.71 -5.91
N ASP A 83 20.50 3.43 -6.75
CA ASP A 83 21.62 2.57 -6.41
C ASP A 83 22.78 3.47 -5.95
N PRO A 84 22.85 3.82 -4.65
CA PRO A 84 23.93 4.64 -4.13
C PRO A 84 25.30 3.95 -4.22
N ASN A 85 25.39 2.65 -4.52
CA ASN A 85 26.61 1.85 -4.38
C ASN A 85 27.03 1.01 -5.61
N LYS A 86 26.37 1.14 -6.78
CA LYS A 86 26.66 0.36 -8.01
C LYS A 86 26.61 -1.17 -7.79
N GLY A 87 25.74 -1.64 -6.89
CA GLY A 87 25.63 -3.04 -6.52
C GLY A 87 24.28 -3.64 -6.94
N ASN A 88 24.20 -4.97 -7.05
CA ASN A 88 22.94 -5.71 -7.33
C ASN A 88 21.91 -5.68 -6.17
N ALA A 89 22.04 -4.73 -5.24
CA ALA A 89 21.09 -4.59 -4.15
C ALA A 89 19.87 -3.82 -4.65
N ARG A 90 18.69 -4.27 -4.24
CA ARG A 90 17.43 -3.63 -4.59
C ARG A 90 17.31 -2.31 -3.86
N LEU A 91 16.52 -1.39 -4.40
CA LEU A 91 16.24 -0.12 -3.74
C LEU A 91 15.79 -0.33 -2.28
N GLN A 92 14.90 -1.29 -2.05
CA GLN A 92 14.38 -1.66 -0.74
C GLN A 92 15.43 -2.20 0.24
N ASP A 93 16.56 -2.72 -0.24
CA ASP A 93 17.65 -3.15 0.64
C ASP A 93 18.32 -1.94 1.29
N TYR A 94 18.15 -0.74 0.70
CA TYR A 94 18.64 0.53 1.22
C TYR A 94 17.56 1.36 1.92
N THR A 95 16.31 1.30 1.44
CA THR A 95 15.22 2.17 1.88
C THR A 95 14.19 1.47 2.76
N GLY A 96 14.23 0.14 2.85
CA GLY A 96 13.18 -0.68 3.44
C GLY A 96 11.95 -0.80 2.54
N ALA A 97 10.89 -1.39 3.07
CA ALA A 97 9.59 -1.52 2.41
C ALA A 97 8.46 -1.31 3.40
N LEU A 98 7.39 -0.63 2.96
CA LEU A 98 6.14 -0.54 3.69
C LEU A 98 5.40 -1.89 3.62
N GLY A 99 4.78 -2.30 4.73
CA GLY A 99 3.75 -3.34 4.67
C GLY A 99 2.46 -2.81 4.05
N TRP A 100 1.46 -3.66 3.84
CA TRP A 100 0.11 -3.22 3.45
C TRP A 100 -0.98 -3.81 4.34
N ARG A 101 -2.13 -3.13 4.43
CA ARG A 101 -3.33 -3.55 5.18
C ARG A 101 -4.62 -3.12 4.50
N PHE A 102 -5.68 -3.90 4.70
CA PHE A 102 -7.04 -3.63 4.22
C PHE A 102 -8.02 -3.35 5.38
N ASP A 103 -7.66 -3.74 6.60
CA ASP A 103 -8.47 -3.70 7.81
C ASP A 103 -8.40 -2.36 8.56
N ILE A 104 -8.38 -1.25 7.83
CA ILE A 104 -8.29 0.09 8.42
C ILE A 104 -9.68 0.69 8.67
N GLY A 105 -9.88 1.17 9.91
CA GLY A 105 -11.13 1.74 10.38
C GLY A 105 -11.28 3.25 10.11
N ASN A 106 -12.44 3.78 10.48
CA ASN A 106 -12.70 5.23 10.47
C ASN A 106 -11.87 5.96 11.55
N ASN A 107 -11.59 7.25 11.34
CA ASN A 107 -10.85 8.12 12.25
C ASN A 107 -9.47 7.55 12.64
N THR A 108 -8.69 7.16 11.63
CA THR A 108 -7.37 6.52 11.80
C THR A 108 -6.26 7.56 11.72
N LEU A 109 -5.35 7.56 12.70
CA LEU A 109 -4.14 8.40 12.65
C LEU A 109 -3.21 7.89 11.53
N THR A 110 -2.90 8.79 10.60
CA THR A 110 -2.22 8.46 9.35
C THR A 110 -1.16 9.49 9.02
N ASN A 111 -0.04 9.02 8.48
CA ASN A 111 0.98 9.85 7.86
C ASN A 111 0.84 9.78 6.34
N VAL A 112 1.00 10.92 5.67
CA VAL A 112 1.04 11.04 4.21
C VAL A 112 2.33 11.73 3.79
N PHE A 113 3.01 11.13 2.82
CA PHE A 113 4.27 11.64 2.27
C PHE A 113 4.10 11.93 0.79
N GLY A 114 4.41 13.15 0.36
CA GLY A 114 4.21 13.55 -1.03
C GLY A 114 5.12 14.69 -1.46
N TYR A 115 5.05 15.04 -2.75
CA TYR A 115 5.80 16.14 -3.36
C TYR A 115 4.83 17.21 -3.87
N PRO A 116 4.12 17.92 -2.99
CA PRO A 116 3.14 18.91 -3.40
C PRO A 116 3.79 20.09 -4.12
N ALA A 117 3.10 20.66 -5.10
CA ALA A 117 3.38 21.94 -5.75
C ALA A 117 2.42 23.05 -5.27
N SER A 118 1.44 22.72 -4.42
CA SER A 118 0.42 23.62 -3.87
C SER A 118 -0.19 23.04 -2.58
N GLY A 119 -1.36 23.51 -2.15
CA GLY A 119 -2.15 22.94 -1.05
C GLY A 119 -1.78 23.46 0.34
N ASP A 120 -2.23 22.74 1.37
CA ASP A 120 -2.32 23.15 2.77
C ASP A 120 -1.36 22.39 3.69
N MET A 121 -0.55 21.45 3.16
CA MET A 121 0.48 20.77 3.97
C MET A 121 1.38 21.81 4.67
N VAL A 122 1.33 21.85 6.00
CA VAL A 122 2.09 22.81 6.80
C VAL A 122 3.58 22.47 6.80
N ASN A 123 4.44 23.47 7.00
CA ASN A 123 5.90 23.30 7.09
C ASN A 123 6.55 22.62 5.87
N CYS A 124 6.01 22.89 4.68
CA CYS A 124 6.42 22.31 3.41
C CYS A 124 6.72 23.41 2.38
N THR A 125 7.78 23.24 1.57
CA THR A 125 8.17 24.18 0.51
C THR A 125 7.17 24.22 -0.66
N LYS A 126 6.42 23.14 -0.88
CA LYS A 126 5.38 23.00 -1.91
C LYS A 126 5.87 23.34 -3.33
N ASP A 127 7.04 22.84 -3.72
CA ASP A 127 7.66 23.12 -5.02
C ASP A 127 7.67 21.93 -5.99
N GLY A 128 6.95 20.86 -5.64
CA GLY A 128 6.90 19.61 -6.40
C GLY A 128 8.21 18.80 -6.36
N LYS A 129 9.19 19.19 -5.54
CA LYS A 129 10.53 18.58 -5.52
C LYS A 129 10.97 18.13 -4.14
N HIS A 130 10.54 18.83 -3.10
CA HIS A 130 10.84 18.45 -1.72
C HIS A 130 9.76 17.53 -1.17
N LEU A 131 10.22 16.48 -0.49
CA LEU A 131 9.33 15.58 0.22
C LEU A 131 8.71 16.32 1.40
N CYS A 132 7.39 16.25 1.49
CA CYS A 132 6.60 16.82 2.57
C CYS A 132 5.83 15.72 3.30
N GLU A 133 5.61 15.96 4.58
CA GLU A 133 4.92 15.05 5.48
C GLU A 133 3.71 15.76 6.07
N TRP A 134 2.57 15.08 6.06
CA TRP A 134 1.38 15.45 6.80
C TRP A 134 1.02 14.31 7.74
N GLN A 135 0.48 14.65 8.91
CA GLN A 135 -0.07 13.69 9.86
C GLN A 135 -1.39 14.20 10.40
N GLY A 136 -2.38 13.32 10.46
CA GLY A 136 -3.68 13.62 11.03
C GLY A 136 -4.62 12.42 10.97
N ASN A 137 -5.85 12.62 11.43
CA ASN A 137 -6.87 11.57 11.38
C ASN A 137 -7.55 11.55 10.02
N VAL A 138 -7.60 10.38 9.41
CA VAL A 138 -8.29 10.10 8.16
C VAL A 138 -9.64 9.49 8.48
N GLN A 139 -10.69 10.06 7.89
CA GLN A 139 -12.04 9.51 7.96
C GLN A 139 -12.27 8.46 6.86
N LYS A 140 -13.33 7.69 6.99
CA LYS A 140 -13.67 6.58 6.10
C LYS A 140 -15.18 6.48 5.93
N ASP A 141 -15.62 6.29 4.69
CA ASP A 141 -16.97 5.83 4.35
C ASP A 141 -16.93 4.46 3.64
N ASP A 142 -18.00 4.10 2.93
CA ASP A 142 -18.10 2.80 2.26
C ASP A 142 -17.16 2.66 1.05
N TYR A 143 -16.62 3.75 0.50
CA TYR A 143 -15.88 3.77 -0.76
C TYR A 143 -14.52 4.46 -0.68
N TYR A 144 -14.38 5.43 0.22
CA TYR A 144 -13.21 6.31 0.31
C TYR A 144 -12.72 6.44 1.74
N TYR A 145 -11.41 6.65 1.82
CA TYR A 145 -10.77 7.40 2.88
C TYR A 145 -10.72 8.87 2.50
N PHE A 146 -10.90 9.77 3.45
CA PHE A 146 -10.84 11.20 3.20
C PHE A 146 -10.23 11.98 4.36
N ILE A 147 -9.58 13.08 4.02
CA ILE A 147 -9.02 14.06 4.96
C ILE A 147 -9.86 15.33 4.84
N ASP A 148 -10.58 15.65 5.90
CA ASP A 148 -11.42 16.84 5.98
C ASP A 148 -10.57 18.12 6.01
N ASP A 149 -11.02 19.13 5.26
CA ASP A 149 -10.50 20.50 5.30
C ASP A 149 -8.99 20.65 5.05
N VAL A 150 -8.42 19.72 4.28
CA VAL A 150 -7.01 19.77 3.88
C VAL A 150 -6.89 19.43 2.39
N ASP A 151 -6.47 20.41 1.58
CA ASP A 151 -5.94 20.16 0.24
C ASP A 151 -4.47 19.72 0.37
N LEU A 152 -4.15 18.45 0.10
CA LEU A 152 -2.74 18.03 0.12
C LEU A 152 -1.92 18.65 -1.02
N GLY A 153 -2.58 19.16 -2.06
CA GLY A 153 -1.98 19.90 -3.15
C GLY A 153 -1.68 19.07 -4.39
N SER A 154 -1.51 19.76 -5.52
CA SER A 154 -1.13 19.14 -6.79
C SER A 154 0.23 18.45 -6.67
N GLY A 155 0.39 17.27 -7.29
CA GLY A 155 1.60 16.46 -7.18
C GLY A 155 1.61 15.47 -6.01
N THR A 156 0.56 15.47 -5.17
CA THR A 156 0.39 14.45 -4.12
C THR A 156 -0.37 13.22 -4.57
N SER A 157 -0.98 13.19 -5.76
CA SER A 157 -1.60 11.98 -6.30
C SER A 157 -0.62 10.81 -6.32
N GLY A 158 -1.06 9.65 -5.83
CA GLY A 158 -0.25 8.46 -5.62
C GLY A 158 0.48 8.41 -4.26
N SER A 159 0.41 9.48 -3.45
CA SER A 159 1.04 9.50 -2.13
C SER A 159 0.40 8.45 -1.20
N PRO A 160 1.21 7.69 -0.45
CA PRO A 160 0.71 6.64 0.43
C PRO A 160 0.02 7.21 1.66
N LEU A 161 -1.11 6.60 2.06
CA LEU A 161 -1.66 6.71 3.41
C LEU A 161 -1.04 5.61 4.27
N ILE A 162 -0.30 6.01 5.31
CA ILE A 162 0.49 5.11 6.15
C ILE A 162 -0.07 5.06 7.56
N PHE A 163 -0.51 3.87 7.95
CA PHE A 163 -0.94 3.53 9.31
C PHE A 163 0.25 3.06 10.15
N GLN A 164 0.29 3.47 11.41
CA GLN A 164 1.37 3.13 12.36
C GLN A 164 2.76 3.45 11.79
N TYR A 165 2.94 4.63 11.21
CA TYR A 165 4.28 5.09 10.85
C TYR A 165 5.06 5.49 12.11
N ASN A 166 6.26 4.94 12.31
CA ASN A 166 7.19 5.38 13.34
C ASN A 166 8.61 5.39 12.77
N ARG A 167 9.13 6.59 12.49
CA ARG A 167 10.45 6.79 11.86
C ARG A 167 11.60 6.06 12.56
N ASN A 168 11.52 5.82 13.86
CA ASN A 168 12.59 5.21 14.64
C ASN A 168 12.45 3.69 14.80
N GLU A 169 11.27 3.13 14.50
CA GLU A 169 10.94 1.74 14.82
C GLU A 169 10.51 0.95 13.58
N HIS A 170 9.60 1.50 12.76
CA HIS A 170 9.07 0.82 11.58
C HIS A 170 8.40 1.78 10.59
N LEU A 171 8.48 1.42 9.30
CA LEU A 171 7.86 2.20 8.22
C LEU A 171 6.31 2.14 8.25
N GLY A 172 5.72 1.14 8.90
CA GLY A 172 4.26 1.01 9.01
C GLY A 172 3.59 0.32 7.81
N TYR A 173 2.29 0.54 7.68
CA TYR A 173 1.44 -0.14 6.70
C TYR A 173 0.73 0.85 5.80
N VAL A 174 0.93 0.70 4.49
CA VAL A 174 0.18 1.40 3.47
C VAL A 174 -1.21 0.77 3.31
N TYR A 175 -2.25 1.59 3.18
CA TYR A 175 -3.62 1.07 3.07
C TYR A 175 -4.47 1.76 2.02
N ALA A 176 -4.00 2.88 1.48
CA ALA A 176 -4.59 3.59 0.36
C ALA A 176 -3.56 4.54 -0.26
N SER A 177 -3.91 5.13 -1.39
CA SER A 177 -3.13 6.20 -2.04
C SER A 177 -4.01 7.40 -2.30
N ILE A 178 -3.47 8.62 -2.15
CA ILE A 178 -4.17 9.86 -2.52
C ILE A 178 -4.53 9.81 -4.00
N GLU A 179 -5.80 10.04 -4.31
CA GLU A 179 -6.28 10.13 -5.68
C GLU A 179 -6.34 11.59 -6.11
N ALA A 180 -7.14 12.38 -5.40
CA ALA A 180 -7.47 13.74 -5.78
C ALA A 180 -7.94 14.58 -4.59
N TYR A 181 -8.13 15.87 -4.84
CA TYR A 181 -8.82 16.79 -3.96
C TYR A 181 -10.22 17.12 -4.50
N ALA A 182 -11.24 16.94 -3.66
CA ALA A 182 -12.63 17.16 -3.99
C ALA A 182 -13.10 18.55 -3.53
N ASN A 183 -13.00 19.55 -4.41
CA ASN A 183 -13.38 20.94 -4.13
C ASN A 183 -14.81 21.13 -3.59
N LYS A 184 -15.75 20.22 -3.90
CA LYS A 184 -17.15 20.34 -3.46
C LYS A 184 -17.32 20.02 -1.98
N THR A 185 -16.54 19.08 -1.47
CA THR A 185 -16.60 18.61 -0.07
C THR A 185 -15.43 19.11 0.75
N ASN A 186 -14.43 19.73 0.12
CA ASN A 186 -13.22 20.25 0.77
C ASN A 186 -12.34 19.12 1.35
N GLU A 187 -12.27 17.99 0.64
CA GLU A 187 -11.64 16.76 1.11
C GLU A 187 -10.52 16.28 0.17
N SER A 188 -9.39 15.84 0.73
CA SER A 188 -8.46 14.98 -0.01
C SER A 188 -8.93 13.54 0.06
N ILE A 189 -9.17 12.91 -1.08
CA ILE A 189 -9.82 11.59 -1.18
C ILE A 189 -8.87 10.50 -1.64
N SER A 190 -9.13 9.30 -1.15
CA SER A 190 -8.36 8.08 -1.40
C SER A 190 -9.31 6.89 -1.53
N PRO A 191 -9.34 6.19 -2.67
CA PRO A 191 -10.21 5.04 -2.83
C PRO A 191 -9.77 3.90 -1.90
N ILE A 192 -10.74 3.19 -1.33
CA ILE A 192 -10.48 1.96 -0.59
C ILE A 192 -10.02 0.90 -1.60
N TRP A 193 -8.89 0.26 -1.30
CA TRP A 193 -8.39 -0.83 -2.13
C TRP A 193 -9.26 -2.07 -2.02
N ASP A 194 -9.63 -2.63 -3.17
CA ASP A 194 -10.25 -3.94 -3.21
C ASP A 194 -9.19 -5.01 -2.99
N GLU A 195 -9.36 -5.80 -1.93
CA GLU A 195 -8.40 -6.83 -1.52
C GLU A 195 -8.21 -7.89 -2.61
N GLN A 196 -9.29 -8.30 -3.29
CA GLN A 196 -9.22 -9.34 -4.31
C GLN A 196 -8.46 -8.83 -5.54
N ILE A 197 -8.76 -7.63 -6.03
CA ILE A 197 -8.06 -7.00 -7.14
C ILE A 197 -6.59 -6.79 -6.78
N PHE A 198 -6.30 -6.28 -5.57
CA PHE A 198 -4.93 -6.05 -5.13
C PHE A 198 -4.12 -7.34 -5.11
N LEU A 199 -4.66 -8.42 -4.52
CA LEU A 199 -3.97 -9.71 -4.46
C LEU A 199 -3.84 -10.38 -5.83
N GLU A 200 -4.83 -10.23 -6.71
CA GLU A 200 -4.74 -10.72 -8.09
C GLU A 200 -3.62 -10.00 -8.85
N LEU A 201 -3.54 -8.67 -8.74
CA LEU A 201 -2.45 -7.89 -9.32
C LEU A 201 -1.10 -8.33 -8.75
N LEU A 202 -1.01 -8.54 -7.44
CA LEU A 202 0.22 -9.00 -6.81
C LEU A 202 0.64 -10.41 -7.30
N SER A 203 -0.31 -11.30 -7.56
CA SER A 203 -0.01 -12.65 -8.08
C SER A 203 0.51 -12.64 -9.53
N LYS A 204 0.11 -11.64 -10.33
CA LYS A 204 0.67 -11.41 -11.68
C LYS A 204 2.08 -10.83 -11.61
N LEU A 205 2.42 -10.30 -10.45
CA LEU A 205 3.71 -9.76 -10.10
C LEU A 205 4.59 -10.81 -9.38
N SER A 206 4.33 -12.11 -9.50
CA SER A 206 5.19 -13.17 -8.92
C SER A 206 5.53 -14.26 -9.93
#